data_AF-A0A2X2WUP6-F1
#
_entry.id   AF-A0A2X2WUP6-F1
#
_cell.length_a   1.000
_cell.length_b   1.000
_cell.length_c   1.000
_cell.angle_alpha   90.00
_cell.angle_beta   90.00
_cell.angle_gamma   90.00
#
_symmetry.space_group_name_H-M   'P 1'
#
loop_
_entity.id
_entity.type
_entity.pdbx_description
1 polymer ?
#
loop_
_entity_poly.entity_id
_entity_poly.type
_entity_poly.pdbx_seq_one_letter_code
_entity_poly.pdbx_strand_id
1 'polypeptide(L)'
;MTLSFTSRWRDELPATYTALSPTPLSHARLIWHNDALAQQLAIPPSLFAMENGAGVWGGESLLPGMSPLAQVYSGHPVWRLGRPAR
;
A
#
# COMPACT_ATOMS: atom_id res chain seq x y z
N MET A 1 13.75 -15.40 -7.34
CA MET A 1 13.01 -15.60 -6.07
C MET A 1 11.66 -14.92 -6.22
N THR A 2 10.60 -15.55 -5.70
CA THR A 2 9.22 -15.04 -5.79
C THR A 2 8.87 -14.38 -4.45
N LEU A 3 8.26 -13.20 -4.47
CA LEU A 3 7.80 -12.53 -3.25
C LEU A 3 6.71 -13.36 -2.57
N SER A 4 6.78 -13.46 -1.24
CA SER A 4 5.80 -14.17 -0.42
C SER A 4 5.21 -13.22 0.61
N PHE A 5 3.88 -13.17 0.67
CA PHE A 5 3.13 -12.30 1.58
C PHE A 5 2.38 -13.12 2.62
N THR A 6 2.17 -12.53 3.80
CA THR A 6 1.31 -13.09 4.85
C THR A 6 0.20 -12.09 5.17
N SER A 7 -0.96 -12.59 5.62
CA SER A 7 -2.13 -11.79 5.98
C SER A 7 -2.34 -11.69 7.49
N ARG A 8 -1.27 -11.80 8.29
CA ARG A 8 -1.34 -11.87 9.76
C ARG A 8 -2.22 -10.79 10.40
N TRP A 9 -2.13 -9.53 9.95
CA TRP A 9 -3.00 -8.47 10.46
C TRP A 9 -4.49 -8.78 10.22
N ARG A 10 -4.82 -9.24 9.02
CA ARG A 10 -6.19 -9.59 8.64
C ARG A 10 -6.72 -10.74 9.50
N ASP A 11 -5.89 -11.75 9.72
CA ASP A 11 -6.29 -13.00 10.36
C ASP A 11 -6.29 -12.90 11.89
N GLU A 12 -5.34 -12.17 12.48
CA GLU A 12 -5.15 -12.08 13.93
C GLU A 12 -5.85 -10.87 14.57
N LEU A 13 -6.20 -9.82 13.80
CA LEU A 13 -6.81 -8.58 14.31
C LEU A 13 -8.12 -8.22 13.59
N PRO A 14 -9.17 -9.05 13.68
CA PRO A 14 -10.47 -8.75 13.08
C PRO A 14 -11.09 -7.48 13.67
N ALA A 15 -12.01 -6.85 12.94
CA ALA A 15 -12.69 -5.60 13.30
C ALA A 15 -11.78 -4.36 13.44
N THR A 16 -10.48 -4.46 13.13
CA THR A 16 -9.54 -3.33 13.10
C THR A 16 -9.33 -2.76 11.69
N TYR A 17 -10.07 -3.25 10.70
CA TYR A 17 -9.90 -2.86 9.31
C TYR A 17 -11.17 -3.09 8.49
N THR A 18 -11.18 -2.49 7.29
CA THR A 18 -12.10 -2.82 6.21
C THR A 18 -11.32 -3.42 5.05
N ALA A 19 -11.74 -4.59 4.55
CA ALA A 19 -11.15 -5.16 3.34
C ALA A 19 -11.57 -4.34 2.12
N LEU A 20 -10.59 -3.81 1.37
CA LEU A 20 -10.85 -3.03 0.17
C LEU A 20 -9.65 -3.08 -0.77
N SER A 21 -9.91 -3.00 -2.07
CA SER A 21 -8.86 -3.00 -3.09
C SER A 21 -8.52 -1.56 -3.52
N PRO A 22 -7.29 -1.31 -4.03
CA PRO A 22 -6.95 -0.03 -4.63
C PRO A 22 -7.85 0.31 -5.82
N THR A 23 -8.09 1.60 -6.03
CA THR A 23 -8.71 2.12 -7.25
C THR A 23 -7.62 2.71 -8.15
N PRO A 24 -7.31 2.12 -9.32
CA PRO A 24 -6.25 2.61 -10.19
C PRO A 24 -6.53 4.00 -10.74
N LEU A 25 -5.45 4.76 -11.01
CA LEU A 25 -5.53 6.00 -11.78
C LEU A 25 -5.51 5.69 -13.29
N SER A 26 -6.02 6.62 -14.10
CA SER A 26 -5.87 6.54 -15.55
C SER A 26 -4.43 6.87 -15.96
N HIS A 27 -3.84 6.04 -16.83
CA HIS A 27 -2.49 6.22 -17.36
C HIS A 27 -1.39 6.39 -16.29
N ALA A 28 -1.48 5.68 -15.17
CA ALA A 28 -0.45 5.72 -14.15
C ALA A 28 0.90 5.23 -14.71
N ARG A 29 2.00 5.82 -14.24
CA ARG A 29 3.37 5.47 -14.64
C ARG A 29 4.27 5.46 -13.41
N LEU A 30 5.19 4.52 -13.36
CA LEU A 30 6.26 4.53 -12.36
C LEU A 30 7.28 5.61 -12.74
N ILE A 31 7.39 6.65 -11.91
CA ILE A 31 8.34 7.76 -12.15
C ILE A 31 9.67 7.59 -11.42
N TRP A 32 9.68 6.82 -10.32
CA TRP A 32 10.85 6.59 -9.49
C TRP A 32 10.60 5.37 -8.59
N HIS A 33 11.67 4.65 -8.25
CA HIS A 33 11.68 3.64 -7.19
C HIS A 33 13.05 3.65 -6.50
N ASN A 34 13.14 3.01 -5.33
CA ASN A 34 14.37 2.94 -4.55
C ASN A 34 15.13 1.63 -4.82
N ASP A 35 16.22 1.69 -5.58
CA ASP A 35 17.03 0.52 -5.95
C ASP A 35 17.60 -0.22 -4.73
N ALA A 36 18.18 0.52 -3.77
CA ALA A 36 18.80 -0.05 -2.58
C ALA A 36 17.78 -0.80 -1.72
N LEU A 37 16.60 -0.22 -1.53
CA LEU A 37 15.53 -0.86 -0.77
C LEU A 37 14.92 -2.06 -1.52
N ALA A 38 14.75 -1.95 -2.85
CA ALA A 38 14.26 -3.07 -3.66
C ALA A 38 15.20 -4.28 -3.57
N GLN A 39 16.52 -4.03 -3.59
CA GLN A 39 17.53 -5.08 -3.39
C GLN A 39 17.45 -5.69 -1.99
N GLN A 40 17.33 -4.87 -0.94
CA GLN A 40 17.18 -5.33 0.44
C GLN A 40 15.94 -6.22 0.64
N LEU A 41 14.84 -5.87 -0.03
CA LEU A 41 13.57 -6.61 0.02
C LEU A 41 13.50 -7.75 -1.01
N ALA A 42 14.57 -7.98 -1.78
CA ALA A 42 14.64 -8.98 -2.85
C ALA A 42 13.52 -8.87 -3.89
N ILE A 43 13.12 -7.64 -4.22
CA ILE A 43 12.07 -7.35 -5.21
C ILE A 43 12.65 -7.56 -6.62
N PRO A 44 12.04 -8.44 -7.46
CA PRO A 44 12.53 -8.66 -8.81
C PRO A 44 12.52 -7.38 -9.66
N PRO A 45 13.60 -7.07 -10.40
CA PRO A 45 13.66 -5.89 -11.26
C PRO A 45 12.54 -5.85 -12.32
N SER A 46 12.04 -7.01 -12.75
CA SER A 46 10.93 -7.13 -13.69
C SER A 46 9.64 -6.47 -13.22
N LEU A 47 9.44 -6.29 -11.90
CA LEU A 47 8.29 -5.58 -11.36
C LEU A 47 8.35 -4.07 -11.60
N PHE A 48 9.50 -3.52 -11.95
CA PHE A 48 9.69 -2.10 -12.25
C PHE A 48 9.82 -1.82 -13.76
N ALA A 49 9.73 -2.84 -14.62
CA ALA A 49 9.86 -2.67 -16.06
C ALA A 49 8.74 -1.77 -16.61
N MET A 50 9.12 -0.71 -17.33
CA MET A 50 8.18 0.30 -17.85
C MET A 50 7.09 -0.29 -18.76
N GLU A 51 7.41 -1.38 -19.45
CA GLU A 51 6.50 -2.13 -20.33
C GLU A 51 5.33 -2.78 -19.58
N ASN A 52 5.44 -2.96 -18.26
CA ASN A 52 4.36 -3.46 -17.40
C ASN A 52 3.44 -2.34 -16.86
N GLY A 53 3.65 -1.08 -17.25
CA GLY A 53 2.89 0.06 -16.72
C GLY A 53 3.22 0.37 -15.26
N ALA A 54 2.25 0.90 -14.50
CA ALA A 54 2.46 1.14 -13.07
C ALA A 54 2.25 -0.13 -12.24
N GLY A 55 1.43 -1.08 -12.72
CA GLY A 55 1.30 -2.41 -12.15
C GLY A 55 0.93 -2.37 -10.66
N VAL A 56 1.63 -3.14 -9.83
CA VAL A 56 1.38 -3.17 -8.37
C VAL A 56 1.62 -1.80 -7.71
N TRP A 57 2.54 -1.00 -8.27
CA TRP A 57 2.90 0.33 -7.73
C TRP A 57 1.83 1.38 -7.99
N GLY A 58 1.04 1.21 -9.06
CA GLY A 58 -0.12 2.06 -9.38
C GLY A 58 -1.45 1.55 -8.82
N GLY A 59 -1.44 0.44 -8.07
CA GLY A 59 -2.66 -0.24 -7.64
C GLY A 59 -3.43 -0.93 -8.77
N GLU A 60 -2.82 -1.10 -9.95
CA GLU A 60 -3.43 -1.74 -11.14
C GLU A 60 -3.44 -3.27 -11.04
N SER A 61 -2.62 -3.85 -10.18
CA SER A 61 -2.53 -5.30 -9.97
C SER A 61 -2.18 -5.63 -8.52
N LEU A 62 -2.45 -6.87 -8.12
CA LEU A 62 -2.06 -7.42 -6.83
C LEU A 62 -1.14 -8.62 -7.05
N LEU A 63 -0.08 -8.72 -6.23
CA LEU A 63 0.79 -9.88 -6.25
C LEU A 63 0.15 -11.06 -5.50
N PRO A 64 0.51 -12.31 -5.85
CA PRO A 64 0.02 -13.48 -5.15
C PRO A 64 0.23 -13.39 -3.63
N GLY A 65 -0.81 -13.70 -2.85
CA GLY A 65 -0.79 -13.60 -1.39
C GLY A 65 -1.08 -12.20 -0.83
N MET A 66 -1.10 -11.16 -1.65
CA MET A 66 -1.52 -9.83 -1.20
C MET A 66 -2.99 -9.83 -0.79
N SER A 67 -3.29 -9.02 0.21
CA SER A 67 -4.57 -9.01 0.86
C SER A 67 -4.88 -7.62 1.42
N PRO A 68 -5.26 -6.69 0.54
CA PRO A 68 -5.36 -5.28 0.89
C PRO A 68 -6.51 -5.02 1.88
N LEU A 69 -6.28 -4.03 2.74
CA LEU A 69 -7.18 -3.57 3.77
C LEU A 69 -6.84 -2.12 4.14
N ALA A 70 -7.82 -1.38 4.65
CA ALA A 70 -7.59 -0.09 5.30
C ALA A 70 -7.84 -0.24 6.79
N GLN A 71 -6.82 0.06 7.60
CA GLN A 71 -6.88 -0.03 9.06
C GLN A 71 -7.63 1.17 9.64
N VAL A 72 -8.44 0.93 10.66
CA VAL A 72 -9.02 2.00 11.47
C VAL A 72 -8.03 2.41 12.56
N TYR A 73 -7.89 3.71 12.78
CA TYR A 73 -7.09 4.25 13.87
C TYR A 73 -7.70 5.54 14.41
N SER A 74 -7.23 5.97 15.58
CA SER A 74 -7.57 7.26 16.20
C SER A 74 -6.29 7.97 16.65
N GLY A 75 -6.41 9.24 17.04
CA GLY A 75 -5.29 10.02 17.53
C GLY A 75 -5.72 11.39 18.03
N HIS A 76 -4.83 12.07 18.76
CA HIS A 76 -5.07 13.42 19.22
C HIS A 76 -4.57 14.46 18.21
N PRO A 77 -5.47 15.15 17.51
CA PRO A 77 -5.07 16.28 16.67
C PRO A 77 -4.66 17.47 17.54
N VAL A 78 -3.48 18.01 17.30
CA VAL A 78 -2.94 19.17 18.04
C VAL A 78 -3.71 20.48 17.80
N TRP A 79 -4.52 20.56 16.74
CA TRP A 79 -5.16 21.80 16.30
C TRP A 79 -6.45 22.19 17.06
N ARG A 80 -6.70 21.64 18.25
CA ARG A 80 -7.86 22.00 19.09
C ARG A 80 -7.58 23.13 20.11
N LEU A 81 -6.64 24.03 19.82
CA LEU A 81 -6.45 25.28 20.55
C LEU A 81 -6.78 26.46 19.63
N GLY A 82 -7.98 27.03 19.79
CA GLY A 82 -8.32 28.32 19.18
C GLY A 82 -9.70 28.42 18.54
N ARG A 83 -10.78 28.10 19.28
CA ARG A 83 -12.09 28.77 19.10
C ARG A 83 -12.81 28.86 20.45
N PRO A 84 -13.20 30.04 20.94
CA PRO A 84 -14.22 30.12 21.97
C PRO A 84 -15.54 29.63 21.37
N ALA A 85 -16.27 28.83 22.14
CA ALA A 85 -17.66 28.52 21.84
C ALA A 85 -18.43 29.84 21.71
N ARG A 86 -19.14 30.02 20.59
CA ARG A 86 -20.30 30.91 20.54
C ARG A 86 -21.53 30.04 20.72
#